data_AF-A0A2A8S583-F1
#
_entry.id   AF-A0A2A8S583-F1
#
_cell.length_a   1.000
_cell.length_b   1.000
_cell.length_c   1.000
_cell.angle_alpha   90.00
_cell.angle_beta   90.00
_cell.angle_gamma   90.00
#
_symmetry.space_group_name_H-M   'P 1'
#
loop_
_entity.id
_entity.type
_entity.pdbx_description
1 polymer ?
#
loop_
_entity_poly.entity_id
_entity_poly.type
_entity_poly.pdbx_seq_one_letter_code
_entity_poly.pdbx_strand_id
1 'polypeptide(L)'
;MFNRRTVEDLSYSETVDKIVELNEYIQSFWSKAQGWAPIDAANLLSKSRLDWLVSLSYSLYKWENDPEQEAKYGDLILAWSNLGAIVEGSMKFFLSVFYENYKIDSNAITQWGQQVDPDGAMFNGLKNFFEKSVWSDVERQDKNDWLTMIQGKRNAIHAYRDRQIDNFDFFRKQVKNYLSFLIDLLERVPHPDDQYRPDLVIR
;
A
#
# COMPACT_ATOMS: atom_id res chain seq x y z
N MET A 1 12.34 -17.38 26.75
CA MET A 1 11.75 -17.32 25.40
C MET A 1 10.94 -16.04 25.36
N PHE A 2 11.44 -14.98 24.72
CA PHE A 2 10.63 -13.78 24.52
C PHE A 2 9.60 -14.11 23.43
N ASN A 3 8.30 -14.05 23.75
CA ASN A 3 7.26 -14.15 22.73
C ASN A 3 7.47 -12.97 21.77
N ARG A 4 7.81 -13.25 20.51
CA ARG A 4 7.84 -12.22 19.46
C ARG A 4 6.39 -11.86 19.16
N ARG A 5 6.04 -10.58 19.28
CA ARG A 5 4.75 -10.06 18.82
C ARG A 5 4.67 -10.20 17.29
N THR A 6 3.45 -10.37 16.81
CA THR A 6 3.06 -10.36 15.41
C THR A 6 2.15 -9.17 15.16
N VAL A 7 1.86 -8.86 13.89
CA VAL A 7 0.92 -7.78 13.53
C VAL A 7 -0.45 -7.95 14.19
N GLU A 8 -0.88 -9.20 14.40
CA GLU A 8 -2.16 -9.50 15.05
C GLU A 8 -2.20 -9.01 16.51
N ASP A 9 -1.06 -8.96 17.19
CA ASP A 9 -0.93 -8.54 18.59
C ASP A 9 -0.94 -7.02 18.80
N LEU A 10 -0.94 -6.24 17.72
CA LEU A 10 -0.94 -4.77 17.80
C LEU A 10 -2.35 -4.22 18.09
N SER A 11 -2.44 -3.12 18.83
CA SER A 11 -3.63 -2.27 18.84
C SER A 11 -3.82 -1.60 17.47
N TYR A 12 -4.97 -0.95 17.25
CA TYR A 12 -5.15 -0.13 16.05
C TYR A 12 -4.14 1.02 16.00
N SER A 13 -3.95 1.74 17.10
CA SER A 13 -2.97 2.84 17.20
C SER A 13 -1.56 2.36 16.93
N GLU A 14 -1.10 1.26 17.56
CA GLU A 14 0.23 0.71 17.30
C GLU A 14 0.41 0.26 15.83
N THR A 15 -0.67 -0.23 15.20
CA THR A 15 -0.66 -0.57 13.77
C THR A 15 -0.49 0.68 12.92
N VAL A 16 -1.22 1.76 13.22
CA VAL A 16 -1.11 3.03 12.50
C VAL A 16 0.25 3.69 12.72
N ASP A 17 0.76 3.69 13.95
CA ASP A 17 2.11 4.17 14.29
C ASP A 17 3.15 3.48 13.38
N LYS A 18 3.07 2.14 13.27
CA LYS A 18 4.01 1.38 12.45
C LYS A 18 3.86 1.65 10.95
N ILE A 19 2.63 1.81 10.46
CA ILE A 19 2.38 2.19 9.06
C ILE A 19 3.00 3.56 8.77
N VAL A 20 2.82 4.54 9.67
CA VAL A 20 3.38 5.89 9.54
C VAL A 20 4.91 5.81 9.51
N GLU A 21 5.52 5.11 10.47
CA GLU A 21 6.98 4.91 10.52
C GLU A 21 7.53 4.35 9.19
N LEU A 22 6.90 3.29 8.65
CA LEU A 22 7.35 2.66 7.42
C LEU A 22 7.15 3.56 6.19
N ASN A 23 6.06 4.32 6.12
CA ASN A 23 5.84 5.26 5.02
C ASN A 23 6.74 6.51 5.12
N GLU A 24 7.09 6.97 6.31
CA GLU A 24 8.10 8.01 6.53
C GLU A 24 9.49 7.54 6.11
N TYR A 25 9.82 6.29 6.42
CA TYR A 25 11.02 5.65 5.90
C TYR A 25 11.01 5.62 4.37
N ILE A 26 9.93 5.13 3.74
CA ILE A 26 9.80 5.10 2.28
C ILE A 26 10.04 6.49 1.70
N GLN A 27 9.36 7.51 2.23
CA GLN A 27 9.48 8.88 1.76
C GLN A 27 10.91 9.41 1.92
N SER A 28 11.52 9.26 3.10
CA SER A 28 12.81 9.88 3.41
C SER A 28 13.97 9.25 2.66
N PHE A 29 13.91 7.92 2.44
CA PHE A 29 14.94 7.16 1.74
C PHE A 29 14.74 7.18 0.22
N TRP A 30 13.57 6.77 -0.27
CA TRP A 30 13.36 6.56 -1.71
C TRP A 30 13.14 7.84 -2.52
N SER A 31 12.74 8.95 -1.89
CA SER A 31 12.73 10.26 -2.58
C SER A 31 14.15 10.73 -2.97
N LYS A 32 15.18 10.15 -2.36
CA LYS A 32 16.61 10.46 -2.59
C LYS A 32 17.33 9.24 -3.15
N ALA A 33 16.66 8.49 -4.03
CA ALA A 33 17.19 7.23 -4.57
C ALA A 33 18.37 7.39 -5.56
N GLN A 34 18.74 8.62 -5.91
CA GLN A 34 19.84 8.89 -6.83
C GLN A 34 21.18 8.41 -6.27
N GLY A 35 21.99 7.80 -7.14
CA GLY A 35 23.31 7.27 -6.79
C GLY A 35 23.31 5.81 -6.37
N TRP A 36 22.15 5.19 -6.15
CA TRP A 36 22.06 3.76 -5.84
C TRP A 36 20.94 3.02 -6.57
N ALA A 37 19.83 3.67 -6.92
CA ALA A 37 18.85 3.10 -7.84
C ALA A 37 19.19 3.46 -9.31
N PRO A 38 18.74 2.67 -10.30
CA PRO A 38 18.80 3.06 -11.71
C PRO A 38 18.21 4.46 -11.95
N ILE A 39 18.78 5.21 -12.89
CA ILE A 39 18.46 6.63 -13.07
C ILE A 39 16.97 6.89 -13.32
N ASP A 40 16.30 6.05 -14.10
CA ASP A 40 14.89 6.20 -14.41
C ASP A 40 14.01 5.92 -13.18
N ALA A 41 14.32 4.86 -12.42
CA ALA A 41 13.66 4.54 -11.16
C ALA A 41 13.82 5.69 -10.14
N ALA A 42 15.04 6.19 -9.96
CA ALA A 42 15.33 7.29 -9.05
C ALA A 42 14.59 8.58 -9.46
N ASN A 43 14.55 8.88 -10.76
CA ASN A 43 13.83 10.04 -11.28
C ASN A 43 12.32 9.92 -11.05
N LEU A 44 11.73 8.75 -11.27
CA LEU A 44 10.31 8.49 -11.01
C LEU A 44 9.97 8.64 -9.53
N LEU A 45 10.77 8.05 -8.64
CA LEU A 45 10.59 8.11 -7.19
C LEU A 45 10.76 9.52 -6.63
N SER A 46 11.72 10.31 -7.15
CA SER A 46 11.95 11.69 -6.71
C SER A 46 10.77 12.64 -7.00
N LYS A 47 9.95 12.30 -8.01
CA LYS A 47 8.75 13.06 -8.40
C LYS A 47 7.47 12.49 -7.82
N SER A 48 7.51 11.25 -7.34
CA SER A 48 6.38 10.57 -6.75
C SER A 48 5.97 11.23 -5.44
N ARG A 49 4.66 11.36 -5.20
CA ARG A 49 4.10 11.97 -3.98
C ARG A 49 4.16 11.00 -2.79
N LEU A 50 5.35 10.53 -2.45
CA LEU A 50 5.58 9.69 -1.27
C LEU A 50 5.23 10.46 0.03
N ASP A 51 5.35 11.79 0.01
CA ASP A 51 4.86 12.68 1.06
C ASP A 51 3.34 12.60 1.26
N TRP A 52 2.57 12.37 0.19
CA TRP A 52 1.14 12.12 0.31
C TRP A 52 0.84 10.74 0.90
N LEU A 53 1.66 9.72 0.67
CA LEU A 53 1.48 8.43 1.34
C LEU A 53 1.68 8.54 2.86
N VAL A 54 2.65 9.34 3.28
CA VAL A 54 2.83 9.69 4.70
C VAL A 54 1.59 10.41 5.23
N SER A 55 1.13 11.46 4.56
CA SER A 55 -0.04 12.24 4.99
C SER A 55 -1.34 11.42 5.05
N LEU A 56 -1.57 10.53 4.08
CA LEU A 56 -2.70 9.60 4.08
C LEU A 56 -2.59 8.57 5.22
N SER A 57 -1.36 8.14 5.56
CA SER A 57 -1.12 7.26 6.71
C SER A 57 -1.49 7.93 8.03
N TYR A 58 -1.09 9.19 8.23
CA TYR A 58 -1.52 9.99 9.38
C TYR A 58 -3.05 10.18 9.41
N SER A 59 -3.72 10.19 8.27
CA SER A 59 -5.19 10.27 8.25
C SER A 59 -5.88 9.03 8.84
N LEU A 60 -5.19 7.90 8.97
CA LEU A 60 -5.75 6.69 9.59
C LEU A 60 -6.11 6.90 11.08
N TYR A 61 -5.41 7.78 11.81
CA TYR A 61 -5.74 8.09 13.21
C TYR A 61 -7.18 8.57 13.41
N LYS A 62 -7.82 9.12 12.37
CA LYS A 62 -9.21 9.61 12.44
C LYS A 62 -10.21 8.49 12.76
N TRP A 63 -9.90 7.23 12.45
CA TRP A 63 -10.83 6.10 12.57
C TRP A 63 -10.41 5.11 13.65
N GLU A 64 -9.62 5.56 14.63
CA GLU A 64 -9.34 4.78 15.85
C GLU A 64 -10.61 4.51 16.63
N ASN A 65 -11.45 5.54 16.77
CA ASN A 65 -12.74 5.45 17.44
C ASN A 65 -13.86 5.46 16.40
N ASP A 66 -15.00 4.87 16.77
CA ASP A 66 -16.20 4.94 15.95
C ASP A 66 -16.73 6.39 15.90
N PRO A 67 -17.13 6.88 14.72
CA PRO A 67 -17.70 8.21 14.58
C PRO A 67 -19.15 8.29 15.10
N GLU A 68 -19.72 9.49 15.06
CA GLU A 68 -21.15 9.70 15.30
C GLU A 68 -22.01 8.86 14.34
N GLN A 69 -23.18 8.42 14.83
CA GLN A 69 -24.02 7.45 14.12
C GLN A 69 -24.51 7.98 12.76
N GLU A 70 -24.76 9.28 12.67
CA GLU A 70 -25.19 9.99 11.47
C GLU A 70 -24.08 10.06 10.40
N ALA A 71 -22.81 10.12 10.83
CA ALA A 71 -21.64 10.20 9.95
C ALA A 71 -21.07 8.82 9.58
N LYS A 72 -21.48 7.76 10.29
CA LYS A 72 -20.89 6.41 10.22
C LYS A 72 -20.61 5.88 8.82
N TYR A 73 -21.57 5.95 7.90
CA TYR A 73 -21.37 5.47 6.53
C TYR A 73 -20.43 6.37 5.73
N GLY A 74 -20.54 7.69 5.91
CA GLY A 74 -19.67 8.66 5.24
C GLY A 74 -18.22 8.49 5.66
N ASP A 75 -17.97 8.40 6.97
CA ASP A 75 -16.62 8.19 7.50
C ASP A 75 -16.06 6.83 7.10
N LEU A 76 -16.87 5.78 7.08
CA LEU A 76 -16.40 4.46 6.65
C LEU A 76 -16.03 4.45 5.15
N ILE A 77 -16.80 5.15 4.30
CA ILE A 77 -16.46 5.34 2.88
C ILE A 77 -15.13 6.09 2.74
N LEU A 78 -14.92 7.15 3.52
CA LEU A 78 -13.67 7.92 3.50
C LEU A 78 -12.49 7.08 4.02
N ALA A 79 -12.71 6.27 5.05
CA ALA A 79 -11.73 5.35 5.60
C ALA A 79 -11.27 4.34 4.56
N TRP A 80 -12.20 3.68 3.86
CA TRP A 80 -11.89 2.77 2.75
C TRP A 80 -11.21 3.46 1.57
N SER A 81 -11.64 4.69 1.27
CA SER A 81 -11.03 5.48 0.20
C SER A 81 -9.57 5.79 0.51
N ASN A 82 -9.29 6.18 1.76
CA ASN A 82 -7.94 6.43 2.25
C ASN A 82 -7.09 5.15 2.21
N LEU A 83 -7.56 4.07 2.81
CA LEU A 83 -6.83 2.78 2.82
C LEU A 83 -6.54 2.30 1.40
N GLY A 84 -7.53 2.36 0.49
CA GLY A 84 -7.33 1.99 -0.90
C GLY A 84 -6.33 2.87 -1.65
N ALA A 85 -6.26 4.17 -1.32
CA ALA A 85 -5.26 5.08 -1.89
C ALA A 85 -3.84 4.75 -1.40
N ILE A 86 -3.67 4.44 -0.12
CA ILE A 86 -2.36 4.07 0.42
C ILE A 86 -1.92 2.71 -0.15
N VAL A 87 -2.82 1.71 -0.24
CA VAL A 87 -2.52 0.41 -0.88
C VAL A 87 -2.09 0.59 -2.33
N GLU A 88 -2.83 1.38 -3.11
CA GLU A 88 -2.45 1.70 -4.50
C GLU A 88 -1.06 2.34 -4.55
N GLY A 89 -0.81 3.33 -3.68
CA GLY A 89 0.46 4.02 -3.60
C GLY A 89 1.63 3.12 -3.22
N SER A 90 1.46 2.19 -2.28
CA SER A 90 2.49 1.21 -1.93
C SER A 90 2.81 0.26 -3.10
N MET A 91 1.80 -0.15 -3.88
CA MET A 91 2.02 -0.94 -5.09
C MET A 91 2.76 -0.14 -6.17
N LYS A 92 2.42 1.14 -6.37
CA LYS A 92 3.11 2.05 -7.29
C LYS A 92 4.56 2.28 -6.87
N PHE A 93 4.79 2.50 -5.57
CA PHE A 93 6.12 2.60 -5.00
C PHE A 93 6.95 1.35 -5.35
N PHE A 94 6.43 0.16 -5.05
CA PHE A 94 7.11 -1.10 -5.33
C PHE A 94 7.50 -1.23 -6.82
N LEU A 95 6.57 -0.96 -7.75
CA LEU A 95 6.88 -0.99 -9.18
C LEU A 95 7.89 0.07 -9.60
N SER A 96 7.88 1.23 -8.95
CA SER A 96 8.86 2.30 -9.23
C SER A 96 10.27 1.90 -8.80
N VAL A 97 10.40 1.14 -7.72
CA VAL A 97 11.69 0.55 -7.32
C VAL A 97 12.20 -0.43 -8.39
N PHE A 98 11.33 -1.29 -8.89
CA PHE A 98 11.63 -2.29 -9.92
C PHE A 98 11.39 -1.78 -11.35
N TYR A 99 11.49 -0.47 -11.58
CA TYR A 99 11.01 0.15 -12.83
C TYR A 99 11.68 -0.42 -14.09
N GLU A 100 12.99 -0.69 -14.05
CA GLU A 100 13.70 -1.32 -15.18
C GLU A 100 13.18 -2.72 -15.50
N ASN A 101 12.93 -3.53 -14.48
CA ASN A 101 12.35 -4.87 -14.65
C ASN A 101 10.91 -4.80 -15.14
N TYR A 102 10.13 -3.86 -14.60
CA TYR A 102 8.77 -3.59 -15.04
C TYR A 102 8.70 -3.20 -16.52
N LYS A 103 9.64 -2.37 -17.01
CA LYS A 103 9.70 -1.93 -18.42
C LYS A 103 9.82 -3.09 -19.41
N ILE A 104 10.49 -4.17 -19.02
CA ILE A 104 10.76 -5.31 -19.92
C ILE A 104 9.85 -6.52 -19.66
N ASP A 105 8.97 -6.45 -18.67
CA ASP A 105 8.05 -7.54 -18.34
C ASP A 105 6.94 -7.65 -19.39
N SER A 106 6.68 -8.87 -19.88
CA SER A 106 5.61 -9.14 -20.85
C SER A 106 4.20 -8.79 -20.37
N ASN A 107 3.99 -8.69 -19.06
CA ASN A 107 2.73 -8.32 -18.42
C ASN A 107 2.66 -6.84 -18.04
N ALA A 108 3.67 -6.03 -18.40
CA ALA A 108 3.70 -4.59 -18.13
C ALA A 108 2.37 -3.92 -18.47
N ILE A 109 1.96 -2.95 -17.64
CA ILE A 109 0.64 -2.33 -17.76
C ILE A 109 0.64 -1.49 -19.03
N THR A 110 -0.33 -1.76 -19.90
CA THR A 110 -0.51 -0.99 -21.13
C THR A 110 -1.90 -0.37 -21.19
N GLN A 111 -1.98 0.83 -21.75
CA GLN A 111 -3.22 1.54 -22.02
C GLN A 111 -3.13 2.11 -23.44
N TRP A 112 -4.11 1.77 -24.27
CA TRP A 112 -4.14 2.15 -25.69
C TRP A 112 -2.85 1.79 -26.45
N GLY A 113 -2.26 0.62 -26.13
CA GLY A 113 -1.05 0.12 -26.77
C GLY A 113 0.25 0.77 -26.30
N GLN A 114 0.19 1.72 -25.36
CA GLN A 114 1.37 2.34 -24.75
C GLN A 114 1.58 1.80 -23.35
N GLN A 115 2.83 1.57 -22.96
CA GLN A 115 3.16 1.23 -21.59
C GLN A 115 2.83 2.41 -20.66
N VAL A 116 2.31 2.09 -19.48
CA VAL A 116 1.93 3.05 -18.46
C VAL A 116 2.99 3.06 -17.37
N ASP A 117 3.49 4.22 -17.00
CA ASP A 117 4.40 4.37 -15.88
C ASP A 117 3.66 4.08 -14.55
N PRO A 118 4.36 3.65 -13.49
CA PRO A 118 3.74 3.34 -12.20
C PRO A 118 2.83 4.45 -11.65
N ASP A 119 3.15 5.73 -11.84
CA ASP A 119 2.35 6.86 -11.37
C ASP A 119 0.97 6.95 -12.04
N GLY A 120 0.91 6.66 -13.35
CA GLY A 120 -0.31 6.60 -14.16
C GLY A 120 -1.09 5.29 -14.04
N ALA A 121 -0.51 4.25 -13.44
CA ALA A 121 -1.16 2.95 -13.32
C ALA A 121 -2.43 3.04 -12.44
N MET A 122 -3.53 2.45 -12.90
CA MET A 122 -4.76 2.35 -12.11
C MET A 122 -4.73 1.09 -11.22
N PHE A 123 -5.45 1.10 -10.09
CA PHE A 123 -5.55 -0.03 -9.16
C PHE A 123 -5.75 -1.40 -9.86
N ASN A 124 -6.66 -1.46 -10.84
CA ASN A 124 -6.93 -2.72 -11.54
C ASN A 124 -5.72 -3.21 -12.37
N GLY A 125 -5.01 -2.29 -13.01
CA GLY A 125 -3.79 -2.61 -13.75
C GLY A 125 -2.68 -3.11 -12.82
N LEU A 126 -2.51 -2.44 -11.68
CA LEU A 126 -1.57 -2.85 -10.63
C LEU A 126 -1.89 -4.25 -10.13
N LYS A 127 -3.15 -4.53 -9.75
CA LYS A 127 -3.58 -5.85 -9.30
C LYS A 127 -3.26 -6.94 -10.32
N ASN A 128 -3.61 -6.71 -11.59
CA ASN A 128 -3.37 -7.67 -12.66
C ASN A 128 -1.87 -7.91 -12.92
N PHE A 129 -1.05 -6.86 -12.81
CA PHE A 129 0.40 -7.01 -12.94
C PHE A 129 0.97 -7.82 -11.77
N PHE A 130 0.61 -7.46 -10.54
CA PHE A 130 1.09 -8.14 -9.34
C PHE A 130 0.70 -9.62 -9.33
N GLU A 131 -0.54 -9.94 -9.71
CA GLU A 131 -1.00 -11.32 -9.89
C GLU A 131 -0.08 -12.14 -10.79
N LYS A 132 0.33 -11.57 -11.93
CA LYS A 132 1.03 -12.30 -12.99
C LYS A 132 2.54 -12.31 -12.84
N SER A 133 3.11 -11.27 -12.23
CA SER A 133 4.56 -11.02 -12.25
C SER A 133 5.20 -10.84 -10.87
N VAL A 134 4.44 -10.56 -9.82
CA VAL A 134 5.01 -10.30 -8.48
C VAL A 134 4.67 -11.41 -7.50
N TRP A 135 3.42 -11.89 -7.52
CA TRP A 135 2.94 -12.90 -6.60
C TRP A 135 3.32 -14.32 -7.02
N SER A 136 3.98 -15.03 -6.11
CA SER A 136 4.19 -16.48 -6.22
C SER A 136 2.86 -17.23 -6.23
N ASP A 137 2.85 -18.47 -6.75
CA ASP A 137 1.63 -19.28 -6.82
C ASP A 137 0.99 -19.53 -5.45
N VAL A 138 1.79 -19.57 -4.38
CA VAL A 138 1.32 -19.81 -3.01
C VAL A 138 0.58 -18.61 -2.42
N GLU A 139 1.01 -17.39 -2.73
CA GLU A 139 0.41 -16.17 -2.18
C GLU A 139 -0.67 -15.54 -3.08
N ARG A 140 -0.66 -15.87 -4.37
CA ARG A 140 -1.43 -15.17 -5.41
C ARG A 140 -2.90 -15.03 -5.07
N GLN A 141 -3.54 -16.12 -4.66
CA GLN A 141 -4.99 -16.13 -4.38
C GLN A 141 -5.33 -15.17 -3.23
N ASP A 142 -4.70 -15.34 -2.08
CA ASP A 142 -4.99 -14.56 -0.87
C ASP A 142 -4.71 -13.06 -1.08
N LYS A 143 -3.59 -12.74 -1.73
CA LYS A 143 -3.22 -11.34 -2.04
C LYS A 143 -4.21 -10.71 -3.02
N ASN A 144 -4.61 -11.43 -4.07
CA ASN A 144 -5.54 -10.90 -5.07
C ASN A 144 -6.96 -10.75 -4.54
N ASP A 145 -7.41 -11.67 -3.70
CA ASP A 145 -8.72 -11.58 -3.06
C ASP A 145 -8.77 -10.37 -2.12
N TRP A 146 -7.72 -10.17 -1.32
CA TRP A 146 -7.61 -9.00 -0.46
C TRP A 146 -7.55 -7.69 -1.28
N LEU A 147 -6.73 -7.62 -2.32
CA LEU A 147 -6.67 -6.44 -3.21
C LEU A 147 -8.01 -6.17 -3.91
N THR A 148 -8.73 -7.22 -4.32
CA THR A 148 -10.06 -7.10 -4.92
C THR A 148 -11.08 -6.57 -3.91
N MET A 149 -11.03 -7.04 -2.67
CA MET A 149 -11.85 -6.51 -1.59
C MET A 149 -11.55 -5.02 -1.34
N ILE A 150 -10.28 -4.63 -1.18
CA ILE A 150 -9.87 -3.23 -0.99
C ILE A 150 -10.38 -2.35 -2.14
N GLN A 151 -10.17 -2.79 -3.39
CA GLN A 151 -10.66 -2.09 -4.58
C GLN A 151 -12.20 -1.92 -4.54
N GLY A 152 -12.93 -2.97 -4.19
CA GLY A 152 -14.39 -2.95 -4.07
C GLY A 152 -14.88 -1.94 -3.05
N LYS A 153 -14.26 -1.91 -1.86
CA LYS A 153 -14.62 -1.03 -0.75
C LYS A 153 -14.27 0.43 -1.02
N ARG A 154 -13.06 0.70 -1.55
CA ARG A 154 -12.64 2.06 -1.98
C ARG A 154 -13.63 2.66 -2.98
N ASN A 155 -14.12 1.85 -3.91
CA ASN A 155 -15.05 2.31 -4.95
C ASN A 155 -16.45 2.66 -4.42
N ALA A 156 -16.74 2.45 -3.13
CA ALA A 156 -17.96 2.92 -2.48
C ALA A 156 -18.01 4.45 -2.32
N ILE A 157 -16.89 5.15 -2.54
CA ILE A 157 -16.89 6.62 -2.69
C ILE A 157 -17.86 7.10 -3.78
N HIS A 158 -18.16 6.25 -4.76
CA HIS A 158 -19.24 6.45 -5.71
C HIS A 158 -20.61 6.06 -5.10
N ALA A 159 -21.02 6.82 -4.08
CA ALA A 159 -22.11 6.53 -3.15
C ALA A 159 -23.50 6.33 -3.78
N TYR A 160 -23.68 6.62 -5.07
CA TYR A 160 -24.93 6.39 -5.78
C TYR A 160 -25.20 4.89 -6.07
N ARG A 161 -24.19 4.03 -5.96
CA ARG A 161 -24.34 2.58 -6.11
C ARG A 161 -24.28 1.92 -4.74
N ASP A 162 -25.25 1.06 -4.45
CA ASP A 162 -25.19 0.24 -3.24
C ASP A 162 -23.98 -0.70 -3.31
N ARG A 163 -23.15 -0.64 -2.27
CA ARG A 163 -21.96 -1.45 -2.10
C ARG A 163 -21.82 -1.80 -0.64
N GLN A 164 -21.58 -3.08 -0.36
CA GLN A 164 -21.26 -3.50 1.00
C GLN A 164 -19.94 -2.86 1.43
N ILE A 165 -19.95 -2.07 2.50
CA ILE A 165 -18.75 -1.43 3.10
C ILE A 165 -18.39 -1.93 4.51
N ASP A 166 -19.16 -2.89 5.03
CA ASP A 166 -19.01 -3.49 6.37
C ASP A 166 -19.04 -2.47 7.51
N ASN A 167 -18.23 -2.66 8.56
CA ASN A 167 -18.18 -1.81 9.76
C ASN A 167 -16.73 -1.41 10.09
N PHE A 168 -16.56 -0.56 11.10
CA PHE A 168 -15.25 -0.07 11.52
C PHE A 168 -14.35 -1.16 12.11
N ASP A 169 -14.88 -2.17 12.79
CA ASP A 169 -14.07 -3.30 13.28
C ASP A 169 -13.42 -4.07 12.12
N PHE A 170 -14.20 -4.34 11.07
CA PHE A 170 -13.68 -4.98 9.87
C PHE A 170 -12.66 -4.08 9.16
N PHE A 171 -12.93 -2.78 9.05
CA PHE A 171 -11.97 -1.81 8.50
C PHE A 171 -10.65 -1.80 9.29
N ARG A 172 -10.70 -1.70 10.63
CA ARG A 172 -9.51 -1.70 11.49
C ARG A 172 -8.69 -2.98 11.35
N LYS A 173 -9.35 -4.14 11.18
CA LYS A 173 -8.67 -5.39 10.81
C LYS A 173 -7.97 -5.30 9.46
N GLN A 174 -8.58 -4.67 8.45
CA GLN A 174 -7.92 -4.51 7.15
C GLN A 174 -6.75 -3.52 7.18
N VAL A 175 -6.72 -2.56 8.11
CA VAL A 175 -5.55 -1.72 8.35
C VAL A 175 -4.37 -2.56 8.87
N LYS A 176 -4.61 -3.53 9.77
CA LYS A 176 -3.58 -4.52 10.15
C LYS A 176 -3.08 -5.35 8.97
N ASN A 177 -4.00 -5.84 8.15
CA ASN A 177 -3.63 -6.58 6.93
C ASN A 177 -2.81 -5.73 5.98
N TYR A 178 -3.09 -4.42 5.90
CA TYR A 178 -2.26 -3.50 5.12
C TYR A 178 -0.87 -3.34 5.72
N LEU A 179 -0.69 -3.27 7.05
CA LEU A 179 0.65 -3.29 7.65
C LEU A 179 1.43 -4.56 7.25
N SER A 180 0.81 -5.74 7.35
CA SER A 180 1.43 -7.00 6.91
C SER A 180 1.79 -6.96 5.42
N PHE A 181 0.92 -6.40 4.58
CA PHE A 181 1.18 -6.21 3.16
C PHE A 181 2.35 -5.24 2.89
N LEU A 182 2.42 -4.13 3.63
CA LEU A 182 3.49 -3.14 3.50
C LEU A 182 4.85 -3.72 3.91
N ILE A 183 4.90 -4.47 5.01
CA ILE A 183 6.10 -5.18 5.46
C ILE A 183 6.59 -6.14 4.38
N ASP A 184 5.70 -6.99 3.83
CA ASP A 184 6.02 -7.95 2.78
C ASP A 184 6.57 -7.27 1.50
N LEU A 185 6.02 -6.11 1.11
CA LEU A 185 6.59 -5.33 0.01
C LEU A 185 8.00 -4.82 0.33
N LEU A 186 8.21 -4.29 1.54
CA LEU A 186 9.50 -3.74 1.97
C LEU A 186 10.58 -4.80 2.14
N GLU A 187 10.23 -6.03 2.52
CA GLU A 187 11.16 -7.16 2.58
C GLU A 187 11.74 -7.53 1.21
N ARG A 188 10.97 -7.33 0.14
CA ARG A 188 11.37 -7.63 -1.25
C ARG A 188 12.18 -6.52 -1.89
N VAL A 189 12.06 -5.30 -1.38
CA VAL A 189 12.67 -4.11 -1.96
C VAL A 189 14.18 -4.07 -1.66
N PRO A 190 15.05 -3.85 -2.68
CA PRO A 190 16.50 -3.84 -2.48
C PRO A 190 16.96 -2.61 -1.70
N HIS A 191 18.00 -2.81 -0.90
CA HIS A 191 18.72 -1.77 -0.16
C HIS A 191 20.23 -1.92 -0.41
N PRO A 192 21.02 -0.84 -0.38
CA PRO A 192 22.47 -0.92 -0.59
C PRO A 192 23.18 -1.86 0.39
N ASP A 193 22.74 -1.86 1.66
CA ASP A 193 23.16 -2.78 2.71
C ASP A 193 22.10 -2.84 3.83
N ASP A 194 22.35 -3.66 4.85
CA ASP A 194 21.43 -3.88 5.97
C ASP A 194 21.22 -2.65 6.86
N GLN A 195 22.16 -1.70 6.91
CA GLN A 195 22.07 -0.51 7.75
C GLN A 195 21.02 0.48 7.25
N TYR A 196 20.70 0.41 5.96
CA TYR A 196 19.66 1.23 5.33
C TYR A 196 18.29 0.57 5.38
N ARG A 197 18.15 -0.67 5.87
CA ARG A 197 16.84 -1.33 5.93
C ARG A 197 15.96 -0.71 7.02
N PRO A 198 14.64 -0.58 6.78
CA PRO A 198 13.71 -0.17 7.83
C PRO A 198 13.64 -1.22 8.93
N ASP A 199 13.27 -0.80 10.15
CA ASP A 199 12.92 -1.75 11.20
C ASP A 199 11.56 -2.37 10.88
N LEU A 200 11.56 -3.62 10.43
CA LEU A 200 10.32 -4.37 10.14
C LEU A 200 9.83 -5.19 11.36
N VAL A 201 10.53 -5.13 12.49
CA VAL A 201 10.20 -5.92 13.68
C VAL A 201 8.98 -5.35 14.39
N ILE A 202 8.02 -6.21 14.71
CA ILE A 202 6.90 -5.88 15.59
C ILE A 202 7.33 -6.06 17.04
N ARG A 203 7.25 -4.99 17.84
CA ARG A 203 7.71 -4.91 19.23
C ARG A 203 6.59 -4.67 20.20
#